data_AF-A0AA38UA55-F1
#
_entry.id   AF-A0AA38UA55-F1
#
_cell.length_a   1.000
_cell.length_b   1.000
_cell.length_c   1.000
_cell.angle_alpha   90.00
_cell.angle_beta   90.00
_cell.angle_gamma   90.00
#
_symmetry.space_group_name_H-M   'P 1'
#
loop_
_entity.id
_entity.type
_entity.pdbx_description
1 polymer ?
#
loop_
_entity_poly.entity_id
_entity_poly.type
_entity_poly.pdbx_seq_one_letter_code
_entity_poly.pdbx_strand_id
1 'polypeptide(L)'
;MPMNGNTQHTDNESATSEEAMEAQESPTATSPGGWGLSNTGWHRGWGSAPATEQNRESHISRSTALRNLRSDFIHANLTFAGNHQRDTALDSLDAKLWASVQSYRSSDEARKGSSPYPTFTGPQVLQRLEEVKALLNSHILEQQSLTNEIIEASNSLSSLRARKKQVSKEVDALRDAQRELEDLREIAVARLM
;
A
#
# COMPACT_ATOMS: atom_id res chain seq x y z
N MET A 1 -46.55 -50.49 -38.74
CA MET A 1 -46.48 -49.92 -40.12
C MET A 1 -47.26 -48.60 -40.15
N PRO A 2 -46.96 -47.68 -41.08
CA PRO A 2 -47.06 -46.24 -40.83
C PRO A 2 -48.18 -45.52 -41.59
N MET A 3 -48.51 -44.32 -41.12
CA MET A 3 -48.69 -43.03 -41.86
C MET A 3 -48.48 -41.95 -40.79
N ASN A 4 -47.46 -41.09 -40.78
CA ASN A 4 -46.86 -40.23 -41.80
C ASN A 4 -47.85 -39.17 -42.33
N GLY A 5 -47.62 -37.91 -41.95
CA GLY A 5 -48.49 -36.76 -42.20
C GLY A 5 -47.70 -35.45 -42.02
N ASN A 6 -46.85 -35.17 -42.99
CA ASN A 6 -45.95 -34.01 -43.05
C ASN A 6 -46.68 -32.79 -43.64
N THR A 7 -46.48 -31.57 -43.09
CA THR A 7 -46.69 -30.31 -43.82
C THR A 7 -45.76 -29.24 -43.25
N GLN A 8 -45.16 -28.45 -44.15
CA GLN A 8 -44.10 -27.46 -43.91
C GLN A 8 -44.62 -26.02 -44.11
N HIS A 9 -43.68 -25.06 -44.09
CA HIS A 9 -43.73 -23.69 -44.65
C HIS A 9 -44.48 -22.61 -43.87
N THR A 10 -44.06 -21.33 -43.89
CA THR A 10 -42.73 -20.62 -43.86
C THR A 10 -43.06 -19.12 -43.55
N ASP A 11 -42.10 -18.21 -43.77
CA ASP A 11 -42.26 -16.76 -43.99
C ASP A 11 -42.18 -15.96 -42.66
N ASN A 12 -41.09 -15.26 -42.29
CA ASN A 12 -39.97 -14.57 -42.97
C ASN A 12 -40.27 -13.13 -43.46
N GLU A 13 -39.34 -12.22 -43.07
CA GLU A 13 -39.21 -10.77 -43.40
C GLU A 13 -40.31 -9.83 -42.85
N SER A 14 -40.09 -8.54 -42.53
CA SER A 14 -38.91 -7.62 -42.49
C SER A 14 -38.76 -7.04 -41.05
N ALA A 15 -37.65 -6.53 -40.49
CA ALA A 15 -36.46 -5.76 -40.92
C ALA A 15 -36.63 -4.21 -40.98
N THR A 16 -36.02 -3.51 -39.99
CA THR A 16 -35.41 -2.15 -40.01
C THR A 16 -34.84 -1.93 -38.58
N SER A 17 -33.53 -1.87 -38.30
CA SER A 17 -32.43 -0.99 -38.79
C SER A 17 -32.27 0.28 -37.94
N GLU A 18 -31.02 0.69 -37.74
CA GLU A 18 -30.54 1.85 -36.94
C GLU A 18 -30.59 1.62 -35.41
N GLU A 19 -29.54 1.88 -34.61
CA GLU A 19 -28.22 2.44 -34.91
C GLU A 19 -27.17 1.88 -33.92
N ALA A 20 -26.04 1.39 -34.44
CA ALA A 20 -24.90 0.95 -33.63
C ALA A 20 -23.67 1.81 -33.96
N MET A 21 -23.20 2.61 -33.00
CA MET A 21 -21.88 3.22 -33.08
C MET A 21 -20.86 2.33 -32.37
N GLU A 22 -20.16 1.56 -33.20
CA GLU A 22 -19.04 0.68 -32.86
C GLU A 22 -17.74 1.49 -32.84
N ALA A 23 -17.01 1.46 -31.70
CA ALA A 23 -15.65 1.97 -31.65
C ALA A 23 -14.69 0.85 -32.08
N GLN A 24 -14.12 1.00 -33.27
CA GLN A 24 -13.35 -0.04 -33.96
C GLN A 24 -12.08 -0.46 -33.21
N GLU A 25 -11.95 -1.77 -32.95
CA GLU A 25 -10.64 -2.41 -32.93
C GLU A 25 -10.17 -2.65 -34.38
N SER A 26 -8.86 -2.66 -34.63
CA SER A 26 -8.31 -3.10 -35.92
C SER A 26 -6.95 -3.80 -35.74
N PRO A 27 -6.70 -4.93 -36.44
CA PRO A 27 -5.59 -5.82 -36.12
C PRO A 27 -4.42 -5.77 -37.13
N THR A 28 -3.45 -6.66 -36.89
CA THR A 28 -2.50 -7.27 -37.86
C THR A 28 -1.06 -6.74 -37.83
N ALA A 29 -0.13 -7.57 -37.33
CA ALA A 29 1.00 -8.09 -38.14
C ALA A 29 1.88 -9.08 -37.35
N THR A 30 2.08 -10.27 -37.91
CA THR A 30 3.04 -11.27 -37.42
C THR A 30 4.38 -11.12 -38.15
N SER A 31 5.50 -11.06 -37.42
CA SER A 31 6.79 -11.60 -37.92
C SER A 31 7.80 -11.88 -36.80
N PRO A 32 8.72 -12.84 -37.01
CA PRO A 32 9.54 -13.41 -35.95
C PRO A 32 10.89 -12.70 -35.80
N GLY A 33 11.35 -12.54 -34.56
CA GLY A 33 12.67 -11.99 -34.23
C GLY A 33 13.15 -12.51 -32.89
N GLY A 34 13.80 -13.68 -32.90
CA GLY A 34 14.41 -14.23 -31.68
C GLY A 34 15.71 -13.52 -31.35
N TRP A 35 15.79 -12.91 -30.17
CA TRP A 35 17.05 -12.63 -29.48
C TRP A 35 16.92 -13.07 -28.03
N GLY A 36 17.38 -14.29 -27.75
CA GLY A 36 17.60 -14.72 -26.38
C GLY A 36 18.85 -14.03 -25.84
N LEU A 37 18.68 -13.26 -24.76
CA LEU A 37 19.77 -12.96 -23.84
C LEU A 37 19.27 -13.23 -22.42
N SER A 38 19.87 -14.25 -21.82
CA SER A 38 19.70 -14.59 -20.42
C SER A 38 20.01 -13.38 -19.53
N ASN A 39 19.15 -13.07 -18.57
CA ASN A 39 19.61 -12.39 -17.38
C ASN A 39 19.02 -13.04 -16.12
N THR A 40 19.85 -13.13 -15.10
CA THR A 40 19.64 -13.99 -13.93
C THR A 40 18.92 -13.27 -12.80
N GLY A 41 17.85 -13.90 -12.32
CA GLY A 41 17.38 -13.89 -10.94
C GLY A 41 17.34 -12.58 -10.15
N TRP A 42 16.18 -11.92 -10.15
CA TRP A 42 15.63 -11.21 -8.97
C TRP A 42 14.11 -11.41 -8.84
N HIS A 43 13.64 -12.67 -8.87
CA HIS A 43 12.25 -12.99 -8.54
C HIS A 43 12.09 -13.33 -7.05
N ARG A 44 11.71 -12.33 -6.26
CA ARG A 44 11.01 -12.45 -4.97
C ARG A 44 10.19 -11.15 -4.85
N GLY A 45 8.87 -11.14 -4.94
CA GLY A 45 7.91 -12.16 -4.53
C GLY A 45 6.91 -11.44 -3.64
N TRP A 46 6.11 -10.54 -4.23
CA TRP A 46 5.09 -9.75 -3.53
C TRP A 46 3.87 -10.65 -3.26
N GLY A 47 4.01 -11.54 -2.28
CA GLY A 47 2.96 -12.43 -1.81
C GLY A 47 2.47 -11.99 -0.44
N SER A 48 1.20 -11.59 -0.35
CA SER A 48 0.55 -11.23 0.91
C SER A 48 0.55 -12.39 1.90
N ALA A 49 0.93 -12.12 3.14
CA ALA A 49 0.64 -12.98 4.29
C ALA A 49 -0.12 -12.15 5.33
N PRO A 50 -1.14 -12.71 6.01
CA PRO A 50 -1.92 -11.98 7.00
C PRO A 50 -1.09 -11.68 8.25
N ALA A 51 -1.51 -10.66 9.00
CA ALA A 51 -0.80 -10.15 10.16
C ALA A 51 -0.60 -11.22 11.25
N THR A 52 0.62 -11.73 11.35
CA THR A 52 1.19 -12.10 12.65
C THR A 52 2.07 -10.93 13.06
N GLU A 53 1.53 -10.06 13.90
CA GLU A 53 2.20 -8.91 14.48
C GLU A 53 3.22 -9.39 15.53
N GLN A 54 4.23 -10.10 15.04
CA GLN A 54 5.32 -10.61 15.83
C GLN A 54 6.13 -9.39 16.26
N ASN A 55 5.95 -8.99 17.52
CA ASN A 55 6.74 -8.00 18.21
C ASN A 55 8.24 -8.28 17.96
N ARG A 56 8.80 -7.58 16.97
CA ARG A 56 10.22 -7.48 16.71
C ARG A 56 10.72 -6.13 17.22
N GLU A 57 10.41 -5.85 18.49
CA GLU A 57 11.36 -5.19 19.37
C GLU A 57 12.72 -5.80 19.08
N SER A 58 13.49 -5.03 18.33
CA SER A 58 14.77 -5.46 17.80
C SER A 58 15.76 -5.31 18.93
N HIS A 59 15.65 -6.23 19.89
CA HIS A 59 16.66 -6.54 20.88
C HIS A 59 17.90 -7.02 20.11
N ILE A 60 18.63 -6.05 19.56
CA ILE A 60 20.06 -6.15 19.36
C ILE A 60 20.61 -6.35 20.76
N SER A 61 20.66 -7.62 21.19
CA SER A 61 21.19 -8.04 22.47
C SER A 61 22.52 -7.32 22.66
N ARG A 62 22.76 -6.67 23.81
CA ARG A 62 24.00 -5.90 24.04
C ARG A 62 25.27 -6.70 23.69
N SER A 63 25.19 -8.03 23.79
CA SER A 63 26.20 -8.98 23.35
C SER A 63 26.56 -8.99 21.86
N THR A 64 25.68 -8.64 20.92
CA THR A 64 26.03 -8.52 19.49
C THR A 64 26.69 -7.18 19.16
N ALA A 65 26.26 -6.09 19.78
CA ALA A 65 26.90 -4.78 19.60
C ALA A 65 28.39 -4.78 20.02
N LEU A 66 28.73 -5.51 21.08
CA LEU A 66 30.11 -5.63 21.56
C LEU A 66 30.99 -6.63 20.78
N ARG A 67 30.40 -7.54 20.00
CA ARG A 67 31.15 -8.56 19.22
C ARG A 67 31.88 -8.00 18.01
N ASN A 68 31.40 -6.89 17.46
CA ASN A 68 31.92 -6.32 16.23
C ASN A 68 32.83 -5.09 16.47
N LEU A 69 33.12 -4.76 17.73
CA LEU A 69 34.01 -3.63 18.05
C LEU A 69 35.42 -3.88 17.51
N ARG A 70 36.05 -2.84 16.95
CA ARG A 70 37.45 -2.88 16.52
C ARG A 70 38.34 -3.40 17.66
N SER A 71 39.26 -4.31 17.38
CA SER A 71 40.24 -4.75 18.39
C SER A 71 41.17 -3.65 18.88
N ASP A 72 41.36 -2.59 18.07
CA ASP A 72 42.21 -1.44 18.38
C ASP A 72 41.46 -0.28 19.09
N PHE A 73 40.17 -0.43 19.41
CA PHE A 73 39.31 0.66 19.94
C PHE A 73 39.86 1.38 21.18
N ILE A 74 40.65 0.69 22.01
CA ILE A 74 41.33 1.31 23.19
C ILE A 74 42.28 2.44 22.77
N HIS A 75 42.92 2.35 21.60
CA HIS A 75 43.83 3.37 21.07
C HIS A 75 43.12 4.61 20.51
N ALA A 76 41.79 4.57 20.35
CA ALA A 76 41.01 5.72 19.89
C ALA A 76 40.98 6.88 20.90
N ASN A 77 41.44 6.67 22.14
CA ASN A 77 41.41 7.65 23.23
C ASN A 77 40.03 8.28 23.46
N LEU A 78 38.97 7.49 23.23
CA LEU A 78 37.59 7.91 23.40
C LEU A 78 37.24 8.00 24.88
N THR A 79 37.32 9.22 25.43
CA THR A 79 36.73 9.55 26.73
C THR A 79 35.23 9.84 26.58
N PHE A 80 34.46 9.76 27.67
CA PHE A 80 33.04 10.16 27.66
C PHE A 80 32.86 11.63 27.25
N ALA A 81 33.83 12.50 27.54
CA ALA A 81 33.85 13.91 27.12
C ALA A 81 34.33 14.10 25.66
N GLY A 82 34.84 13.05 25.02
CA GLY A 82 35.43 13.10 23.68
C GLY A 82 36.90 13.48 23.66
N ASN A 83 37.32 13.99 22.49
CA ASN A 83 38.64 14.57 22.22
C ASN A 83 38.42 15.95 21.59
N HIS A 84 39.21 16.96 21.97
CA HIS A 84 39.13 18.31 21.40
C HIS A 84 39.47 18.36 19.91
N GLN A 85 40.19 17.36 19.39
CA GLN A 85 40.51 17.19 17.96
C GLN A 85 39.52 16.28 17.21
N ARG A 86 38.32 16.03 17.76
CA ARG A 86 37.34 15.15 17.14
C ARG A 86 36.78 15.73 15.83
N ASP A 87 36.49 14.85 14.88
CA ASP A 87 35.75 15.17 13.64
C ASP A 87 34.33 15.65 13.99
N THR A 88 34.10 16.96 13.85
CA THR A 88 32.81 17.63 14.06
C THR A 88 31.96 17.69 12.79
N ALA A 89 32.47 17.31 11.62
CA ALA A 89 31.70 17.35 10.37
C ALA A 89 30.52 16.36 10.38
N LEU A 90 30.56 15.36 11.26
CA LEU A 90 29.45 14.44 11.51
C LEU A 90 28.32 15.06 12.35
N ASP A 91 28.57 16.14 13.09
CA ASP A 91 27.61 16.65 14.08
C ASP A 91 26.33 17.23 13.45
N SER A 92 26.37 17.62 12.18
CA SER A 92 25.21 18.08 11.40
C SER A 92 24.40 16.95 10.74
N LEU A 93 24.84 15.69 10.83
CA LEU A 93 24.09 14.55 10.31
C LEU A 93 22.88 14.24 11.22
N ASP A 94 21.80 13.69 10.65
CA ASP A 94 20.67 13.20 11.46
C ASP A 94 21.09 12.06 12.40
N ALA A 95 20.28 11.79 13.43
CA ALA A 95 20.59 10.81 14.47
C ALA A 95 20.83 9.38 13.93
N LYS A 96 20.12 8.97 12.87
CA LYS A 96 20.23 7.63 12.28
C LYS A 96 21.49 7.49 11.45
N LEU A 97 21.77 8.45 10.57
CA LEU A 97 22.96 8.45 9.72
C LEU A 97 24.24 8.62 10.56
N TRP A 98 24.23 9.51 11.55
CA TRP A 98 25.32 9.66 12.52
C TRP A 98 25.60 8.35 13.27
N ALA A 99 24.55 7.71 13.83
CA ALA A 99 24.71 6.45 14.55
C ALA A 99 25.24 5.33 13.63
N SER A 100 24.81 5.27 12.37
CA SER A 100 25.32 4.33 11.38
C SER A 100 26.81 4.56 11.09
N VAL A 101 27.23 5.81 10.84
CA VAL A 101 28.65 6.15 10.60
C VAL A 101 29.51 5.86 11.83
N GLN A 102 29.07 6.24 13.03
CA GLN A 102 29.81 5.98 14.26
C GLN A 102 29.89 4.47 14.58
N SER A 103 28.82 3.71 14.32
CA SER A 103 28.81 2.25 14.46
C SER A 103 29.73 1.57 13.44
N TYR A 104 29.77 2.04 12.19
CA TYR A 104 30.72 1.55 11.19
C TYR A 104 32.16 1.89 11.58
N ARG A 105 32.46 3.14 11.93
CA ARG A 105 33.80 3.54 12.43
C ARG A 105 34.21 2.76 13.69
N SER A 106 33.26 2.24 14.45
CA SER A 106 33.50 1.35 15.61
C SER A 106 33.73 -0.12 15.23
N SER A 107 33.68 -0.50 13.95
CA SER A 107 33.75 -1.90 13.52
C SER A 107 35.12 -2.36 13.01
N ASP A 108 35.38 -3.67 13.11
CA ASP A 108 36.64 -4.26 12.67
C ASP A 108 36.83 -4.22 11.13
N GLU A 109 35.74 -4.05 10.37
CA GLU A 109 35.75 -3.76 8.93
C GLU A 109 36.31 -2.36 8.65
N ALA A 110 35.89 -1.34 9.41
CA ALA A 110 36.46 0.01 9.29
C ALA A 110 37.96 0.02 9.62
N ARG A 111 38.41 -0.80 10.59
CA ARG A 111 39.84 -0.99 10.87
C ARG A 111 40.59 -1.57 9.66
N LYS A 112 40.07 -2.65 9.04
CA LYS A 112 40.67 -3.26 7.83
C LYS A 112 40.69 -2.28 6.64
N GLY A 113 39.66 -1.45 6.50
CA GLY A 113 39.56 -0.39 5.50
C GLY A 113 40.34 0.90 5.81
N SER A 114 41.20 0.91 6.85
CA SER A 114 41.95 2.10 7.30
C SER A 114 41.06 3.35 7.57
N SER A 115 39.79 3.13 7.92
CA SER A 115 38.85 4.21 8.21
C SER A 115 39.13 4.86 9.57
N PRO A 116 38.85 6.18 9.70
CA PRO A 116 39.04 6.92 10.95
C PRO A 116 38.38 6.24 12.16
N TYR A 117 38.93 6.54 13.34
CA TYR A 117 38.30 6.16 14.60
C TYR A 117 36.92 6.81 14.77
N PRO A 118 36.02 6.22 15.58
CA PRO A 118 34.79 6.90 15.97
C PRO A 118 35.12 8.18 16.75
N THR A 119 34.20 9.13 16.73
CA THR A 119 34.39 10.49 17.27
C THR A 119 33.25 10.98 18.14
N PHE A 120 32.33 10.08 18.51
CA PHE A 120 31.19 10.42 19.36
C PHE A 120 31.61 10.73 20.80
N THR A 121 30.83 11.58 21.46
CA THR A 121 30.92 11.82 22.91
C THR A 121 29.70 11.25 23.63
N GLY A 122 29.83 10.96 24.92
CA GLY A 122 28.73 10.50 25.77
C GLY A 122 27.51 11.44 25.75
N PRO A 123 27.69 12.77 25.94
CA PRO A 123 26.59 13.74 25.83
C PRO A 123 25.90 13.72 24.47
N GLN A 124 26.63 13.56 23.35
CA GLN A 124 26.02 13.47 22.02
C GLN A 124 25.20 12.19 21.82
N VAL A 125 25.66 11.05 22.33
CA VAL A 125 24.89 9.79 22.29
C VAL A 125 23.59 9.96 23.08
N LEU A 126 23.65 10.57 24.26
CA LEU A 126 22.46 10.82 25.09
C LEU A 126 21.50 11.81 24.42
N GLN A 127 21.99 12.94 23.92
CA GLN A 127 21.18 13.93 23.21
C GLN A 127 20.45 13.30 22.01
N ARG A 128 21.19 12.62 21.12
CA ARG A 128 20.62 11.99 19.92
C ARG A 128 19.68 10.84 20.26
N LEU A 129 19.87 10.16 21.39
CA LEU A 129 18.93 9.16 21.89
C LEU A 129 17.61 9.78 22.34
N GLU A 130 17.63 10.91 23.06
CA GLU A 130 16.42 11.62 23.44
C GLU A 130 15.71 12.27 22.23
N GLU A 131 16.45 12.81 21.26
CA GLU A 131 15.90 13.27 19.97
C GLU A 131 15.14 12.15 19.24
N VAL A 132 15.74 10.95 19.14
CA VAL A 132 15.10 9.78 18.51
C VAL A 132 13.88 9.31 19.29
N LYS A 133 13.92 9.29 20.63
CA LYS A 133 12.75 8.96 21.47
C LYS A 133 11.62 9.97 21.27
N ALA A 134 11.92 11.26 21.24
CA ALA A 134 10.92 12.31 21.04
C ALA A 134 10.24 12.18 19.67
N LEU A 135 11.02 11.98 18.60
CA LEU A 135 10.49 11.74 17.26
C LEU A 135 9.66 10.44 17.17
N LEU A 136 10.15 9.34 17.78
CA LEU A 136 9.43 8.07 17.84
C LEU A 136 8.07 8.23 18.55
N ASN A 137 8.05 8.88 19.72
CA ASN A 137 6.80 9.15 20.44
C ASN A 137 5.85 10.04 19.63
N SER A 138 6.38 11.06 18.93
CA SER A 138 5.57 11.91 18.04
C SER A 138 4.91 11.11 16.92
N HIS A 139 5.67 10.26 16.22
CA HIS A 139 5.13 9.41 15.15
C HIS A 139 4.14 8.35 15.67
N ILE A 140 4.33 7.81 16.88
CA ILE A 140 3.37 6.88 17.50
C ILE A 140 2.03 7.59 17.76
N LEU A 141 2.05 8.83 18.26
CA LEU A 141 0.83 9.61 18.50
C LEU A 141 0.14 10.01 17.17
N GLU A 142 0.91 10.40 16.16
CA GLU A 142 0.40 10.69 14.81
C GLU A 142 -0.25 9.44 14.18
N GLN A 143 0.41 8.28 14.25
CA GLN A 143 -0.11 7.00 13.78
C GLN A 143 -1.43 6.63 14.48
N GLN A 144 -1.54 6.89 15.78
CA GLN A 144 -2.78 6.68 16.54
C GLN A 144 -3.90 7.64 16.08
N SER A 145 -3.61 8.92 15.85
CA SER A 145 -4.59 9.89 15.32
C SER A 145 -5.14 9.43 13.97
N LEU A 146 -4.24 9.16 13.00
CA LEU A 146 -4.60 8.71 11.67
C LEU A 146 -5.40 7.40 11.68
N THR A 147 -5.11 6.50 12.62
CA THR A 147 -5.85 5.24 12.79
C THR A 147 -7.29 5.51 13.25
N ASN A 148 -7.50 6.44 14.18
CA ASN A 148 -8.84 6.84 14.63
C ASN A 148 -9.62 7.53 13.51
N GLU A 149 -9.00 8.45 12.77
CA GLU A 149 -9.61 9.13 11.62
C GLU A 149 -10.07 8.14 10.53
N ILE A 150 -9.26 7.11 10.24
CA ILE A 150 -9.62 6.04 9.30
C ILE A 150 -10.84 5.24 9.80
N ILE A 151 -10.91 4.94 11.10
CA ILE A 151 -12.05 4.23 11.71
C ILE A 151 -13.33 5.08 11.62
N GLU A 152 -13.25 6.37 11.94
CA GLU A 152 -14.38 7.31 11.85
C GLU A 152 -14.89 7.48 10.41
N ALA A 153 -13.97 7.67 9.45
CA ALA A 153 -14.31 7.76 8.04
C ALA A 153 -14.98 6.47 7.53
N SER A 154 -14.48 5.30 7.94
CA SER A 154 -15.06 3.99 7.59
C SER A 154 -16.48 3.80 8.14
N ASN A 155 -16.71 4.23 9.38
CA ASN A 155 -18.03 4.20 10.02
C ASN A 155 -19.03 5.13 9.31
N SER A 156 -18.61 6.37 9.01
CA SER A 156 -19.40 7.35 8.25
C SER A 156 -19.79 6.84 6.87
N LEU A 157 -18.82 6.31 6.13
CA LEU A 157 -19.01 5.72 4.80
C LEU A 157 -19.92 4.47 4.84
N SER A 158 -19.87 3.68 5.91
CA SER A 158 -20.79 2.55 6.13
C SER A 158 -22.23 3.01 6.36
N SER A 159 -22.42 4.08 7.15
CA SER A 159 -23.72 4.73 7.35
C SER A 159 -24.30 5.30 6.05
N LEU A 160 -23.48 6.02 5.27
CA LEU A 160 -23.89 6.55 3.96
C LEU A 160 -24.27 5.45 2.97
N ARG A 161 -23.56 4.31 2.96
CA ARG A 161 -23.94 3.13 2.15
C ARG A 161 -25.28 2.55 2.58
N ALA A 162 -25.54 2.44 3.88
CA ALA A 162 -26.83 2.00 4.40
C ALA A 162 -27.96 2.95 4.01
N ARG A 163 -27.77 4.27 4.15
CA ARG A 163 -28.76 5.28 3.75
C ARG A 163 -29.01 5.27 2.23
N LYS A 164 -27.97 5.16 1.40
CA LYS A 164 -28.10 4.99 -0.06
C LYS A 164 -28.95 3.77 -0.41
N LYS A 165 -28.69 2.61 0.22
CA LYS A 165 -29.47 1.39 0.00
C LYS A 165 -30.94 1.56 0.39
N GLN A 166 -31.21 2.27 1.49
CA GLN A 166 -32.57 2.58 1.93
C GLN A 166 -33.29 3.51 0.93
N VAL A 167 -32.66 4.62 0.54
CA VAL A 167 -33.24 5.56 -0.43
C VAL A 167 -33.47 4.90 -1.79
N SER A 168 -32.60 3.99 -2.24
CA SER A 168 -32.82 3.22 -3.47
C SER A 168 -34.13 2.43 -3.41
N LYS A 169 -34.37 1.70 -2.32
CA LYS A 169 -35.63 0.95 -2.12
C LYS A 169 -36.86 1.87 -2.10
N GLU A 170 -36.74 3.04 -1.46
CA GLU A 170 -37.81 4.05 -1.43
C GLU A 170 -38.12 4.57 -2.84
N VAL A 171 -37.10 4.83 -3.67
CA VAL A 171 -37.27 5.24 -5.08
C VAL A 171 -37.88 4.13 -5.92
N ASP A 172 -37.45 2.88 -5.75
CA ASP A 172 -37.97 1.75 -6.52
C ASP A 172 -39.46 1.50 -6.16
N ALA A 173 -39.82 1.52 -4.87
CA ALA A 173 -41.21 1.42 -4.43
C ALA A 173 -42.11 2.58 -4.93
N LEU A 174 -41.57 3.80 -5.02
CA LEU A 174 -42.30 4.93 -5.61
C LEU A 174 -42.52 4.78 -7.12
N ARG A 175 -41.57 4.16 -7.85
CA ARG A 175 -41.74 3.82 -9.28
C ARG A 175 -42.76 2.71 -9.50
N ASP A 176 -42.83 1.74 -8.60
CA ASP A 176 -43.86 0.70 -8.63
C ASP A 176 -45.25 1.32 -8.43
N ALA A 177 -45.41 2.12 -7.37
CA ALA A 177 -46.67 2.83 -7.09
C ALA A 177 -47.07 3.82 -8.20
N GLN A 178 -46.10 4.49 -8.84
CA GLN A 178 -46.37 5.36 -10.00
C GLN A 178 -47.00 4.57 -11.15
N ARG A 179 -46.42 3.41 -11.50
CA ARG A 179 -46.94 2.56 -12.60
C ARG A 179 -48.35 2.04 -12.30
N GLU A 180 -48.59 1.56 -11.08
CA GLU A 180 -49.94 1.12 -10.68
C GLU A 180 -50.98 2.26 -10.76
N LEU A 181 -50.60 3.49 -10.42
CA LEU A 181 -51.49 4.66 -10.54
C LEU A 181 -51.71 5.11 -11.99
N GLU A 182 -50.71 4.93 -12.86
CA GLU A 182 -50.83 5.17 -14.31
C GLU A 182 -51.80 4.15 -14.95
N ASP A 183 -51.65 2.85 -14.64
CA ASP A 183 -52.57 1.79 -15.09
C ASP A 183 -54.03 2.05 -14.62
N LEU A 184 -54.20 2.39 -13.33
CA LEU A 184 -55.52 2.70 -12.77
C LEU A 184 -56.17 3.93 -13.41
N ARG A 185 -55.36 4.92 -13.80
CA ARG A 185 -55.83 6.11 -14.54
C ARG A 185 -56.33 5.73 -15.94
N GLU A 186 -55.62 4.88 -16.66
CA GLU A 186 -56.05 4.41 -17.99
C GLU A 186 -57.38 3.64 -17.90
N ILE A 187 -57.50 2.72 -16.94
CA ILE A 187 -58.74 1.98 -16.68
C ILE A 187 -59.92 2.93 -16.35
N ALA A 188 -59.66 3.98 -15.56
CA ALA A 188 -60.69 4.95 -15.20
C ALA A 188 -61.16 5.77 -16.42
N VAL A 189 -60.23 6.20 -17.30
CA VAL A 189 -60.56 6.92 -18.55
C VAL A 189 -61.35 6.03 -19.50
N ALA A 190 -60.94 4.76 -19.68
CA ALA A 190 -61.60 3.81 -20.57
C ALA A 190 -63.04 3.46 -20.15
N ARG A 191 -63.41 3.67 -18.88
CA ARG A 191 -64.78 3.46 -18.36
C ARG A 191 -65.71 4.67 -18.49
N LEU A 192 -65.19 5.82 -18.90
CA LEU A 192 -65.96 7.07 -19.09
C LEU A 192 -66.31 7.34 -20.56
N MET A 193 -65.86 6.47 -21.48
CA MET A 193 -66.18 6.47 -22.91
C MET A 193 -67.25 5.42 -23.23
#